data_AF-A0A7S3RQ24-F1
#
_entry.id   AF-A0A7S3RQ24-F1
#
_cell.length_a   1.000
_cell.length_b   1.000
_cell.length_c   1.000
_cell.angle_alpha   90.00
_cell.angle_beta   90.00
_cell.angle_gamma   90.00
#
_symmetry.space_group_name_H-M   'P 1'
#
loop_
_entity.id
_entity.type
_entity.pdbx_description
1 polymer ?
#
loop_
_entity_poly.entity_id
_entity_poly.type
_entity_poly.pdbx_seq_one_letter_code
_entity_poly.pdbx_strand_id
1 'polypeptide(L)'
;SMSVLSLCALAGVLAAAVRGQQVGTVSPEVHPPFSAQQCTKSGGCKDVPGELVLDAQWRWLHEKGGYTNCLSDAGWNATSCPDAATCATHCELEGLDVKDYSEKVGVDLIPGGVKLSYISPKGAKSSRLYLLEGKDQY
;
A
#
# COMPACT_ATOMS: atom_id res chain seq x y z
N SER A 1 31.61 42.90 4.50
CA SER A 1 30.95 42.55 3.24
C SER A 1 31.35 41.12 2.89
N MET A 2 30.54 40.14 3.29
CA MET A 2 30.70 38.72 2.95
C MET A 2 29.38 38.29 2.34
N SER A 3 29.48 37.81 1.10
CA SER A 3 28.38 37.61 0.15
C SER A 3 27.30 36.68 0.69
N VAL A 4 26.05 37.15 0.70
CA VAL A 4 24.83 36.36 0.99
C VAL A 4 24.38 35.56 -0.25
N LEU A 5 25.15 35.59 -1.34
CA LEU A 5 24.89 34.80 -2.55
C LEU A 5 25.94 33.69 -2.69
N SER A 6 25.78 32.54 -2.02
CA SER A 6 26.31 31.25 -2.56
C SER A 6 25.94 29.98 -1.77
N LEU A 7 24.78 29.89 -1.10
CA LEU A 7 24.35 28.64 -0.45
C LEU A 7 22.97 28.12 -0.93
N CYS A 8 22.56 28.44 -2.16
CA CYS A 8 21.33 27.90 -2.77
C CYS A 8 21.55 26.75 -3.75
N ALA A 9 22.77 26.23 -3.89
CA ALA A 9 23.08 25.21 -4.89
C ALA A 9 23.69 23.97 -4.25
N LEU A 10 22.88 23.19 -3.52
CA LEU A 10 23.05 21.73 -3.41
C LEU A 10 21.82 21.00 -2.81
N ALA A 11 20.62 21.59 -2.85
CA ALA A 11 19.39 20.83 -2.62
C ALA A 11 18.99 20.08 -3.91
N GLY A 12 19.92 19.30 -4.46
CA GLY A 12 19.62 18.28 -5.46
C GLY A 12 18.93 17.14 -4.75
N VAL A 13 17.67 17.32 -4.37
CA VAL A 13 16.79 16.21 -4.03
C VAL A 13 16.66 15.41 -5.33
N LEU A 14 17.49 14.38 -5.48
CA LEU A 14 17.10 13.23 -6.28
C LEU A 14 15.83 12.69 -5.61
N ALA A 15 14.67 13.18 -6.02
CA ALA A 15 13.46 12.39 -5.93
C ALA A 15 13.74 11.21 -6.85
N ALA A 16 14.30 10.13 -6.29
CA ALA A 16 14.33 8.86 -6.96
C ALA A 16 12.87 8.53 -7.24
N ALA A 17 12.43 8.75 -8.48
CA ALA A 17 11.12 8.33 -8.91
C ALA A 17 11.15 6.80 -8.90
N VAL A 18 10.80 6.21 -7.77
CA VAL A 18 10.61 4.78 -7.65
C VAL A 18 9.48 4.44 -8.61
N ARG A 19 9.82 3.71 -9.68
CA ARG A 19 8.85 3.17 -10.63
C ARG A 19 8.18 1.97 -9.94
N GLY A 20 7.15 2.23 -9.15
CA GLY A 20 6.26 1.20 -8.63
C GLY A 20 5.34 0.65 -9.72
N GLN A 21 4.60 -0.39 -9.38
CA GLN A 21 3.51 -0.89 -10.20
C GLN A 21 2.45 0.22 -10.43
N GLN A 22 1.75 0.20 -11.56
CA GLN A 22 0.68 1.19 -11.83
C GLN A 22 -0.47 1.06 -10.82
N VAL A 23 -1.16 2.19 -10.60
CA VAL A 23 -2.33 2.26 -9.71
C VAL A 23 -3.59 1.96 -10.52
N GLY A 24 -4.35 0.96 -10.08
CA GLY A 24 -5.64 0.60 -10.65
C GLY A 24 -6.71 1.66 -10.38
N THR A 25 -7.81 1.60 -11.12
CA THR A 25 -8.88 2.61 -11.08
C THR A 25 -10.27 2.03 -10.90
N VAL A 26 -10.39 0.71 -10.78
CA VAL A 26 -11.66 0.00 -10.62
C VAL A 26 -12.15 0.07 -9.17
N SER A 27 -11.23 -0.10 -8.22
CA SER A 27 -11.48 -0.10 -6.78
C SER A 27 -10.62 0.97 -6.10
N PRO A 28 -11.22 1.92 -5.37
CA PRO A 28 -10.45 2.92 -4.63
C PRO A 28 -9.69 2.25 -3.47
N GLU A 29 -8.50 2.77 -3.16
CA GLU A 29 -7.82 2.42 -1.93
C GLU A 29 -8.33 3.31 -0.78
N VAL A 30 -8.83 2.67 0.27
CA VAL A 30 -9.21 3.33 1.53
C VAL A 30 -8.57 2.59 2.68
N HIS A 31 -7.48 3.15 3.21
CA HIS A 31 -6.74 2.54 4.31
C HIS A 31 -7.58 2.45 5.61
N PRO A 32 -7.61 1.30 6.29
CA PRO A 32 -8.20 1.21 7.62
C PRO A 32 -7.47 2.11 8.62
N PRO A 33 -8.17 2.99 9.36
CA PRO A 33 -7.54 3.83 10.38
C PRO A 33 -6.98 3.00 11.54
N PHE A 34 -5.79 3.36 12.02
CA PHE A 34 -5.15 2.71 13.16
C PHE A 34 -4.32 3.70 13.97
N SER A 35 -4.55 3.78 15.28
CA SER A 35 -3.75 4.63 16.17
C SER A 35 -2.67 3.80 16.86
N ALA A 36 -1.43 4.22 16.73
CA ALA A 36 -0.34 3.76 17.58
C ALA A 36 -0.24 4.63 18.84
N GLN A 37 0.61 4.23 19.79
CA GLN A 37 0.93 5.05 20.96
C GLN A 37 2.42 5.34 21.04
N GLN A 38 2.76 6.62 21.20
CA GLN A 38 4.12 7.07 21.47
C GLN A 38 4.24 7.42 22.95
N CYS A 39 5.14 6.73 23.66
CA CYS A 39 5.30 6.88 25.10
C CYS A 39 6.63 7.55 25.47
N THR A 40 6.60 8.41 26.48
CA THR A 40 7.80 8.99 27.10
C THR A 40 7.83 8.69 28.59
N LYS A 41 9.03 8.63 29.18
CA LYS A 41 9.20 8.30 30.61
C LYS A 41 8.47 9.26 31.54
N SER A 42 8.41 10.55 31.19
CA SER A 42 7.82 11.61 32.03
C SER A 42 6.40 12.00 31.63
N GLY A 43 5.97 11.72 30.39
CA GLY A 43 4.73 12.24 29.82
C GLY A 43 3.64 11.19 29.54
N GLY A 44 3.87 9.93 29.91
CA GLY A 44 2.96 8.84 29.56
C GLY A 44 2.91 8.57 28.05
N CYS A 45 1.84 7.94 27.59
CA CYS A 45 1.60 7.60 26.19
C CYS A 45 0.59 8.55 25.55
N LYS A 46 0.84 8.92 24.31
CA LYS A 46 -0.08 9.71 23.48
C LYS A 46 -0.41 8.94 22.22
N ASP A 47 -1.66 9.04 21.80
CA ASP A 47 -2.12 8.47 20.54
C ASP A 47 -1.47 9.20 19.37
N VAL A 48 -0.95 8.43 18.42
CA VAL A 48 -0.42 8.89 17.14
C VAL A 48 -1.32 8.29 16.06
N PRO A 49 -2.11 9.12 15.34
CA PRO A 49 -2.97 8.63 14.28
C PRO A 49 -2.12 8.10 13.13
N GLY A 50 -2.54 6.96 12.59
CA GLY A 50 -1.96 6.35 11.40
C GLY A 50 -3.02 5.56 10.63
N GLU A 51 -2.55 4.87 9.61
CA GLU A 51 -3.39 4.06 8.73
C GLU A 51 -2.70 2.71 8.48
N LEU A 52 -3.48 1.68 8.14
CA LEU A 52 -2.95 0.38 7.73
C LEU A 52 -3.06 0.23 6.23
N VAL A 53 -2.05 -0.36 5.61
CA VAL A 53 -2.09 -0.72 4.19
C VAL A 53 -1.79 -2.19 3.98
N LEU A 54 -2.57 -2.82 3.11
CA LEU A 54 -2.34 -4.19 2.66
C LEU A 54 -1.12 -4.25 1.73
N ASP A 55 -0.28 -5.25 1.96
CA ASP A 55 0.81 -5.60 1.08
C ASP A 55 0.35 -5.87 -0.37
N ALA A 56 1.15 -5.42 -1.34
CA ALA A 56 0.82 -5.48 -2.76
C ALA A 56 0.55 -6.89 -3.29
N GLN A 57 1.14 -7.94 -2.70
CA GLN A 57 0.95 -9.32 -3.15
C GLN A 57 -0.50 -9.81 -3.02
N TRP A 58 -1.29 -9.23 -2.11
CA TRP A 58 -2.70 -9.60 -1.90
C TRP A 58 -3.68 -8.77 -2.73
N ARG A 59 -3.17 -7.84 -3.54
CA ARG A 59 -3.99 -6.99 -4.40
C ARG A 59 -4.23 -7.65 -5.75
N TRP A 60 -5.37 -7.34 -6.35
CA TRP A 60 -5.65 -7.78 -7.70
C TRP A 60 -4.74 -7.04 -8.69
N LEU A 61 -4.02 -7.81 -9.51
CA LEU A 61 -3.15 -7.31 -10.57
C LEU A 61 -3.73 -7.68 -11.93
N HIS A 62 -4.22 -6.69 -12.67
CA HIS A 62 -4.81 -6.88 -14.00
C HIS A 62 -4.22 -5.91 -15.02
N GLU A 63 -4.52 -6.15 -16.30
CA GLU A 63 -4.09 -5.26 -17.37
C GLU A 63 -4.72 -3.87 -17.22
N LYS A 64 -3.95 -2.86 -17.58
CA LYS A 64 -4.33 -1.46 -17.52
C LYS A 64 -5.55 -1.18 -18.38
N GLY A 65 -6.61 -0.63 -17.78
CA GLY A 65 -7.83 -0.25 -18.48
C GLY A 65 -8.68 -1.44 -18.97
N GLY A 66 -8.36 -2.65 -18.52
CA GLY A 66 -9.12 -3.87 -18.80
C GLY A 66 -9.33 -4.66 -17.51
N TYR A 67 -9.79 -5.90 -17.67
CA TYR A 67 -10.07 -6.80 -16.55
C TYR A 67 -9.35 -8.15 -16.68
N THR A 68 -8.47 -8.28 -17.67
CA THR A 68 -7.68 -9.50 -17.85
C THR A 68 -6.61 -9.57 -16.78
N ASN A 69 -6.61 -10.66 -16.01
CA ASN A 69 -5.61 -10.88 -14.97
C ASN A 69 -4.19 -10.94 -15.55
N CYS A 70 -3.28 -10.18 -14.94
CA CYS A 70 -1.85 -10.29 -15.21
C CYS A 70 -1.21 -11.41 -14.38
N LEU A 71 -1.76 -11.68 -13.20
CA LEU A 71 -1.38 -12.79 -12.33
C LEU A 71 -2.63 -13.54 -11.86
N SER A 72 -2.59 -14.86 -11.94
CA SER A 72 -3.65 -15.76 -11.46
C SER A 72 -3.02 -16.98 -10.76
N ASP A 73 -3.85 -17.92 -10.28
CA ASP A 73 -3.38 -19.19 -9.74
C ASP A 73 -2.58 -20.03 -10.76
N ALA A 74 -2.82 -19.81 -12.06
CA ALA A 74 -2.05 -20.43 -13.13
C ALA A 74 -0.68 -19.75 -13.38
N GLY A 75 -0.40 -18.64 -12.69
CA GLY A 75 0.81 -17.83 -12.86
C GLY A 75 0.58 -16.55 -13.66
N TRP A 76 1.67 -16.00 -14.17
CA TRP A 76 1.70 -14.76 -14.94
C TRP A 76 1.12 -14.96 -16.35
N ASN A 77 0.31 -14.02 -16.81
CA ASN A 77 -0.20 -14.01 -18.17
C ASN A 77 0.93 -13.64 -19.14
N ALA A 78 1.41 -14.59 -19.93
CA ALA A 78 2.55 -14.39 -20.83
C ALA A 78 2.31 -13.33 -21.93
N THR A 79 1.04 -13.05 -22.28
CA THR A 79 0.70 -12.00 -23.25
C THR A 79 0.83 -10.61 -22.63
N SER A 80 0.32 -10.43 -21.41
CA SER A 80 0.39 -9.15 -20.68
C SER A 80 1.76 -8.93 -20.03
N CYS A 81 2.44 -10.01 -19.65
CA CYS A 81 3.70 -10.04 -18.90
C CYS A 81 4.76 -10.96 -19.54
N PRO A 82 5.22 -10.66 -20.77
CA PRO A 82 6.31 -11.42 -21.42
C PRO A 82 7.67 -11.21 -20.73
N ASP A 83 7.83 -10.07 -20.07
CA ASP A 83 8.99 -9.71 -19.24
C ASP A 83 8.55 -8.77 -18.11
N ALA A 84 9.43 -8.56 -17.13
CA ALA A 84 9.11 -7.78 -15.93
C ALA A 84 8.83 -6.29 -16.22
N ALA A 85 9.54 -5.67 -17.17
CA ALA A 85 9.38 -4.25 -17.48
C ALA A 85 8.07 -3.98 -18.22
N THR A 86 7.74 -4.85 -19.17
CA THR A 86 6.46 -4.84 -19.89
C THR A 86 5.32 -5.07 -18.91
N CYS A 87 5.42 -6.08 -18.04
CA CYS A 87 4.40 -6.38 -17.04
C CYS A 87 4.16 -5.21 -16.08
N ALA A 88 5.22 -4.57 -15.57
CA ALA A 88 5.10 -3.42 -14.68
C ALA A 88 4.44 -2.20 -15.34
N THR A 89 4.52 -2.10 -16.68
CA THR A 89 3.91 -1.02 -17.46
C THR A 89 2.46 -1.33 -17.85
N HIS A 90 2.17 -2.61 -18.14
CA HIS A 90 0.88 -3.05 -18.66
C HIS A 90 -0.12 -3.43 -17.60
N CYS A 91 0.31 -3.68 -16.36
CA CYS A 91 -0.57 -4.12 -15.29
C CYS A 91 -0.76 -3.03 -14.23
N GLU A 92 -1.84 -3.10 -13.47
CA GLU A 92 -2.18 -2.16 -12.40
C GLU A 92 -2.68 -2.89 -11.16
N LEU A 93 -2.31 -2.38 -9.98
CA LEU A 93 -2.74 -2.91 -8.67
C LEU A 93 -3.97 -2.18 -8.20
N GLU A 94 -5.01 -2.95 -7.88
CA GLU A 94 -6.26 -2.39 -7.39
C GLU A 94 -6.26 -2.08 -5.89
N GLY A 95 -7.05 -1.08 -5.54
CA GLY A 95 -7.33 -0.71 -4.17
C GLY A 95 -8.31 -1.67 -3.49
N LEU A 96 -8.45 -1.51 -2.18
CA LEU A 96 -9.53 -2.08 -1.38
C LEU A 96 -10.16 -0.97 -0.54
N ASP A 97 -11.49 -0.97 -0.47
CA ASP A 97 -12.19 -0.20 0.55
C ASP A 97 -12.21 -0.95 1.89
N VAL A 98 -12.62 -0.28 2.97
CA VAL A 98 -12.64 -0.87 4.32
C VAL A 98 -13.51 -2.13 4.40
N LYS A 99 -14.58 -2.23 3.61
CA LYS A 99 -15.44 -3.42 3.56
C LYS A 99 -14.71 -4.59 2.91
N ASP A 100 -13.99 -4.33 1.82
CA ASP A 100 -13.19 -5.33 1.13
C ASP A 100 -11.95 -5.76 1.92
N TYR A 101 -11.35 -4.89 2.74
CA TYR A 101 -10.35 -5.29 3.73
C TYR A 101 -10.90 -6.41 4.64
N SER A 102 -12.13 -6.26 5.15
CA SER A 102 -12.78 -7.29 5.97
C SER A 102 -13.15 -8.53 5.16
N GLU A 103 -13.91 -8.38 4.08
CA GLU A 103 -14.49 -9.51 3.35
C GLU A 103 -13.48 -10.28 2.50
N LYS A 104 -12.61 -9.57 1.77
CA LYS A 104 -11.68 -10.19 0.82
C LYS A 104 -10.43 -10.71 1.54
N VAL A 105 -9.89 -9.97 2.51
CA VAL A 105 -8.59 -10.30 3.13
C VAL A 105 -8.63 -10.48 4.66
N GLY A 106 -9.81 -10.44 5.28
CA GLY A 106 -10.00 -10.83 6.68
C GLY A 106 -9.40 -9.87 7.70
N VAL A 107 -9.29 -8.58 7.34
CA VAL A 107 -8.77 -7.51 8.18
C VAL A 107 -9.94 -6.74 8.80
N ASP A 108 -10.13 -6.90 10.11
CA ASP A 108 -11.17 -6.20 10.87
C ASP A 108 -10.57 -5.23 11.89
N LEU A 109 -11.11 -4.02 11.96
CA LEU A 109 -10.82 -3.10 13.06
C LEU A 109 -11.53 -3.57 14.32
N ILE A 110 -10.80 -3.58 15.44
CA ILE A 110 -11.34 -3.90 16.77
C ILE A 110 -10.97 -2.79 17.75
N PRO A 111 -11.66 -2.66 18.90
CA PRO A 111 -11.26 -1.70 19.92
C PRO A 111 -9.79 -1.88 20.31
N GLY A 112 -8.98 -0.84 20.08
CA GLY A 112 -7.55 -0.84 20.43
C GLY A 112 -6.64 -1.71 19.55
N GLY A 113 -7.11 -2.18 18.39
CA GLY A 113 -6.26 -3.02 17.53
C GLY A 113 -6.85 -3.40 16.18
N VAL A 114 -6.22 -4.38 15.56
CA VAL A 114 -6.65 -5.00 14.30
C VAL A 114 -6.66 -6.52 14.48
N LYS A 115 -7.69 -7.17 13.93
CA LYS A 115 -7.81 -8.63 13.89
C LYS A 115 -7.52 -9.11 12.47
N LEU A 116 -6.58 -10.05 12.35
CA LEU A 116 -6.26 -10.72 11.08
C LEU A 116 -6.77 -12.15 11.12
N SER A 117 -7.74 -12.45 10.27
CA SER A 117 -8.25 -13.82 10.11
C SER A 117 -7.31 -14.62 9.23
N TYR A 118 -6.98 -15.86 9.62
CA TYR A 118 -6.14 -16.73 8.77
C TYR A 118 -6.83 -17.08 7.45
N ILE A 119 -8.15 -17.26 7.46
CA ILE A 119 -8.98 -17.43 6.26
C ILE A 119 -10.04 -16.33 6.28
N SER A 120 -10.09 -15.53 5.20
CA SER A 120 -11.09 -14.46 5.06
C SER A 120 -12.48 -15.02 4.72
N PRO A 121 -13.57 -14.23 4.86
CA PRO A 121 -14.90 -14.64 4.42
C PRO A 121 -14.97 -15.10 2.95
N LYS A 122 -14.12 -14.55 2.07
CA LYS A 122 -14.00 -14.94 0.67
C LYS A 122 -12.88 -15.94 0.38
N GLY A 123 -12.26 -16.52 1.42
CA GLY A 123 -11.33 -17.64 1.29
C GLY A 123 -9.86 -17.26 1.05
N ALA A 124 -9.49 -15.98 1.07
CA ALA A 124 -8.09 -15.57 1.02
C ALA A 124 -7.37 -16.08 2.28
N LYS A 125 -6.12 -16.55 2.11
CA LYS A 125 -5.31 -17.13 3.19
C LYS A 125 -4.24 -16.15 3.62
N SER A 126 -4.20 -15.86 4.92
CA SER A 126 -3.26 -14.92 5.54
C SER A 126 -3.36 -13.49 4.99
N SER A 127 -2.72 -12.55 5.67
CA SER A 127 -2.56 -11.16 5.24
C SER A 127 -1.28 -10.58 5.85
N ARG A 128 -0.72 -9.56 5.19
CA ARG A 128 0.39 -8.75 5.70
C ARG A 128 0.01 -7.29 5.60
N LEU A 129 0.10 -6.59 6.73
CA LEU A 129 -0.19 -5.16 6.83
C LEU A 129 1.07 -4.40 7.21
N TYR A 130 1.11 -3.15 6.77
CA TYR A 130 2.08 -2.15 7.20
C TYR A 130 1.35 -0.99 7.86
N LEU A 131 1.97 -0.40 8.88
CA LEU A 131 1.54 0.88 9.46
C LEU A 131 2.07 2.01 8.59
N LEU A 132 1.26 3.04 8.38
CA LEU A 132 1.61 4.23 7.65
C LEU A 132 1.70 5.47 8.57
N GLU A 133 2.72 6.28 8.33
CA GLU A 133 2.81 7.67 8.76
C GLU A 133 2.22 8.57 7.67
N GLY A 134 0.91 8.81 7.74
CA GLY A 134 0.17 9.52 6.69
C GLY A 134 -0.28 8.59 5.58
N LYS A 135 -0.41 9.08 4.34
CA LYS A 135 -1.02 8.33 3.22
C LYS A 135 -0.01 7.58 2.35
N ASP A 136 1.20 8.14 2.21
CA ASP A 136 2.16 7.73 1.19
C ASP A 136 3.50 7.28 1.78
N GLN A 137 3.59 7.12 3.11
CA GLN A 137 4.82 6.76 3.84
C GLN A 137 4.52 5.76 4.95
N TYR A 138 5.42 4.77 5.10
CA TYR A 138 5.41 3.83 6.22
C TYR A 138 5.97 4.46 7.49
#